data_AF-A0A7L0ZIY3-F1
#
_entry.id   AF-A0A7L0ZIY3-F1
#
_cell.length_a   1.000
_cell.length_b   1.000
_cell.length_c   1.000
_cell.angle_alpha   90.00
_cell.angle_beta   90.00
_cell.angle_gamma   90.00
#
_symmetry.space_group_name_H-M   'P 1'
#
loop_
_entity.id
_entity.type
_entity.pdbx_description
1 polymer ?
#
loop_
_entity_poly.entity_id
_entity_poly.type
_entity_poly.pdbx_seq_one_letter_code
_entity_poly.pdbx_strand_id
1 'polypeptide(L)'
;FIPWKKLYHHYLMREDSALRRVEQILQDFSITKEQEGCVLGLITLVSAAPVRGKADPSAVLRCLGSHHLFSKAQVCVANKLPHLQSKAGAENVWAIVAVMVLFSDSVGDIQRLLECLRRPCSNLSVVEVTEVLYCIATLLFAMRDRNIPITNRIHYNVFYCLYLMENSSVTVGNVEEEMLALRCRQDLWSSWDEVQLTHEQQRILNHRIEPGQVVKIMAFAGTGKTSTLAKYAEKFPELSFLYVAFNKAVAEKGKRVFPRNVTCKTFHSLAFGSVGKQ
;
A
#
# COMPACT_ATOMS: atom_id res chain seq x y z
N PHE A 1 9.02 -1.91 -2.41
CA PHE A 1 8.36 -2.97 -3.19
C PHE A 1 7.81 -3.98 -2.18
N ILE A 2 6.53 -4.31 -2.22
CA ILE A 2 5.82 -5.11 -1.20
C ILE A 2 5.40 -6.44 -1.87
N PRO A 3 6.22 -7.51 -1.79
CA PRO A 3 5.97 -8.79 -2.48
C PRO A 3 4.58 -9.38 -2.25
N TRP A 4 4.11 -9.42 -1.01
CA TRP A 4 2.78 -9.96 -0.69
C TRP A 4 1.65 -9.10 -1.26
N LYS A 5 1.81 -7.77 -1.35
CA LYS A 5 0.85 -6.91 -2.05
C LYS A 5 0.74 -7.28 -3.52
N LYS A 6 1.87 -7.52 -4.19
CA LYS A 6 1.88 -7.95 -5.59
C LYS A 6 1.21 -9.31 -5.75
N LEU A 7 1.58 -10.28 -4.93
CA LEU A 7 0.99 -11.61 -4.97
C LEU A 7 -0.52 -11.57 -4.75
N TYR A 8 -0.99 -10.77 -3.78
CA TYR A 8 -2.41 -10.54 -3.55
C TYR A 8 -3.12 -10.02 -4.81
N HIS A 9 -2.59 -8.97 -5.44
CA HIS A 9 -3.19 -8.41 -6.66
C HIS A 9 -3.18 -9.40 -7.83
N HIS A 10 -2.07 -10.10 -8.07
CA HIS A 10 -1.99 -11.10 -9.14
C HIS A 10 -2.94 -12.28 -8.89
N TYR A 11 -3.12 -12.70 -7.62
CA TYR A 11 -4.10 -13.72 -7.25
C TYR A 11 -5.54 -13.26 -7.52
N LEU A 12 -5.88 -12.01 -7.16
CA LEU A 12 -7.20 -11.42 -7.46
C LEU A 12 -7.47 -11.36 -8.97
N MET A 13 -6.44 -11.11 -9.78
CA MET A 13 -6.51 -11.09 -11.24
C MET A 13 -6.53 -12.49 -11.87
N ARG A 14 -6.54 -13.56 -11.07
CA ARG A 14 -6.53 -14.96 -11.52
C ARG A 14 -5.34 -15.29 -12.43
N GLU A 15 -4.17 -14.70 -12.16
CA GLU A 15 -2.96 -15.01 -12.91
C GLU A 15 -2.42 -16.40 -12.55
N ASP A 16 -2.17 -17.27 -13.54
CA ASP A 16 -1.76 -18.67 -13.34
C ASP A 16 -0.49 -18.84 -12.49
N SER A 17 0.45 -17.89 -12.60
CA SER A 17 1.68 -17.88 -11.82
C SER A 17 1.39 -17.70 -10.32
N ALA A 18 0.48 -16.78 -10.00
CA ALA A 18 0.08 -16.44 -8.64
C ALA A 18 -0.82 -17.52 -8.03
N LEU A 19 -1.76 -18.09 -8.82
CA LEU A 19 -2.61 -19.19 -8.38
C LEU A 19 -1.77 -20.42 -7.98
N ARG A 20 -0.81 -20.82 -8.83
CA ARG A 20 0.11 -21.93 -8.52
C ARG A 20 0.99 -21.64 -7.31
N ARG A 21 1.52 -20.42 -7.21
CA ARG A 21 2.36 -20.03 -6.08
C ARG A 21 1.60 -20.06 -4.76
N VAL A 22 0.39 -19.49 -4.72
CA VAL A 22 -0.44 -19.52 -3.51
C VAL A 22 -0.85 -20.95 -3.18
N GLU A 23 -1.15 -21.77 -4.18
CA GLU A 23 -1.45 -23.19 -3.94
C GLU A 23 -0.29 -23.93 -3.26
N GLN A 24 0.92 -23.75 -3.78
CA GLN A 24 2.11 -24.35 -3.20
C GLN A 24 2.30 -23.88 -1.74
N ILE A 25 2.11 -22.59 -1.46
CA ILE A 25 2.17 -22.05 -0.11
C ILE A 25 1.12 -22.70 0.81
N LEU A 26 -0.11 -22.88 0.34
CA LEU A 26 -1.15 -23.53 1.15
C LEU A 26 -0.78 -24.99 1.45
N GLN A 27 -0.19 -25.72 0.50
CA GLN A 27 0.28 -27.09 0.70
C GLN A 27 1.46 -27.17 1.67
N ASP A 28 2.48 -26.32 1.48
CA ASP A 28 3.69 -26.27 2.31
C ASP A 28 3.38 -26.00 3.79
N PHE A 29 2.29 -25.27 4.06
CA PHE A 29 1.85 -24.90 5.40
C PHE A 29 0.58 -25.62 5.84
N SER A 30 0.19 -26.71 5.18
CA SER A 30 -0.95 -27.54 5.62
C SER A 30 -2.30 -26.79 5.69
N ILE A 31 -2.46 -25.71 4.92
CA ILE A 31 -3.67 -24.88 4.86
C ILE A 31 -4.64 -25.49 3.83
N THR A 32 -5.20 -26.65 4.17
CA THR A 32 -6.11 -27.42 3.31
C THR A 32 -7.45 -27.63 4.00
N LYS A 33 -8.47 -28.08 3.26
CA LYS A 33 -9.82 -28.29 3.80
C LYS A 33 -9.89 -29.56 4.65
N GLU A 34 -9.06 -30.53 4.34
CA GLU A 34 -9.04 -31.87 4.92
C GLU A 34 -8.28 -31.93 6.25
N GLN A 35 -7.39 -30.97 6.51
CA GLN A 35 -6.57 -30.95 7.72
C GLN A 35 -7.19 -30.10 8.83
N GLU A 36 -7.31 -30.70 10.02
CA GLU A 36 -7.56 -29.96 11.25
C GLU A 36 -6.38 -29.03 11.54
N GLY A 37 -6.63 -27.73 11.68
CA GLY A 37 -5.58 -26.74 11.98
C GLY A 37 -5.10 -25.89 10.80
N CYS A 38 -5.86 -25.75 9.72
CA CYS A 38 -5.54 -24.82 8.62
C CYS A 38 -5.23 -23.38 9.11
N VAL A 39 -5.91 -22.91 10.16
CA VAL A 39 -5.63 -21.61 10.80
C VAL A 39 -4.26 -21.58 11.48
N LEU A 40 -3.80 -22.71 12.03
CA LEU A 40 -2.46 -22.84 12.60
C LEU A 40 -1.41 -22.71 11.51
N GLY A 41 -1.61 -23.35 10.35
CA GLY A 41 -0.75 -23.21 9.18
C GLY A 41 -0.58 -21.75 8.73
N LEU A 42 -1.69 -20.99 8.71
CA LEU A 42 -1.66 -19.55 8.45
C LEU A 42 -0.79 -18.81 9.49
N ILE A 43 -0.98 -19.08 10.78
CA ILE A 43 -0.21 -18.42 11.85
C ILE A 43 1.28 -18.77 11.73
N THR A 44 1.61 -20.03 11.45
CA THR A 44 3.00 -20.50 11.27
C THR A 44 3.66 -19.81 10.09
N LEU A 45 2.98 -19.69 8.94
CA LEU A 45 3.49 -18.96 7.79
C LEU A 45 3.75 -17.48 8.11
N VAL A 46 2.80 -16.82 8.78
CA VAL A 46 2.95 -15.41 9.16
C VAL A 46 4.06 -15.21 10.18
N SER A 47 4.24 -16.15 11.13
CA SER A 47 5.34 -16.10 12.10
C SER A 47 6.72 -16.17 11.45
N ALA A 48 6.84 -16.82 10.29
CA ALA A 48 8.09 -16.89 9.54
C ALA A 48 8.41 -15.60 8.77
N ALA A 49 7.56 -14.57 8.85
CA ALA A 49 7.79 -13.29 8.18
C ALA A 49 9.09 -12.63 8.69
N PRO A 50 9.99 -12.18 7.79
CA PRO A 50 11.24 -11.59 8.19
C PRO A 50 11.02 -10.21 8.82
N VAL A 51 11.58 -9.99 10.01
CA VAL A 51 11.76 -8.64 10.57
C VAL A 51 13.02 -8.06 9.97
N ARG A 52 12.86 -7.13 9.03
CA ARG A 52 13.89 -6.43 8.29
C ARG A 52 14.18 -5.09 8.98
N GLY A 53 14.82 -5.13 10.14
CA GLY A 53 15.17 -3.90 10.85
C GLY A 53 15.86 -4.12 12.20
N LYS A 54 16.11 -3.01 12.91
CA LYS A 54 16.60 -2.99 14.30
C LYS A 54 15.46 -3.10 15.34
N ALA A 55 14.26 -3.49 14.92
CA ALA A 55 13.11 -3.57 15.81
C ALA A 55 13.36 -4.64 16.89
N ASP A 56 13.35 -4.22 18.15
CA ASP A 56 13.43 -5.12 19.30
C ASP A 56 12.06 -5.81 19.49
N PRO A 57 11.96 -7.14 19.35
CA PRO A 57 10.72 -7.87 19.55
C PRO A 57 10.06 -7.57 20.90
N SER A 58 10.86 -7.38 21.95
CA SER A 58 10.34 -7.10 23.30
C SER A 58 9.66 -5.73 23.38
N ALA A 59 10.22 -4.73 22.69
CA ALA A 59 9.62 -3.40 22.60
C ALA A 59 8.30 -3.43 21.79
N VAL A 60 8.25 -4.20 20.69
CA VAL A 60 7.02 -4.38 19.92
C VAL A 60 5.93 -5.04 20.77
N LEU A 61 6.25 -6.12 21.50
CA LEU A 61 5.28 -6.78 22.39
C LEU A 61 4.77 -5.84 23.47
N ARG A 62 5.61 -4.96 24.02
CA ARG A 62 5.20 -3.93 24.98
C ARG A 62 4.21 -2.93 24.36
N CYS A 63 4.43 -2.53 23.10
CA CYS A 63 3.47 -1.67 22.40
C CYS A 63 2.12 -2.35 22.21
N LEU A 64 2.14 -3.62 21.80
CA LEU A 64 0.94 -4.44 21.63
C LEU A 64 0.19 -4.68 22.94
N GLY A 65 0.87 -4.65 24.09
CA GLY A 65 0.29 -4.84 25.42
C GLY A 65 -0.89 -3.92 25.77
N SER A 66 -0.99 -2.76 25.12
CA SER A 66 -2.12 -1.84 25.31
C SER A 66 -3.39 -2.20 24.49
N HIS A 67 -3.30 -3.18 23.60
CA HIS A 67 -4.42 -3.62 22.77
C HIS A 67 -5.27 -4.68 23.49
N HIS A 68 -6.60 -4.55 23.45
CA HIS A 68 -7.51 -5.44 24.18
C HIS A 68 -7.42 -6.93 23.78
N LEU A 69 -7.07 -7.23 22.52
CA LEU A 69 -6.88 -8.60 22.03
C LEU A 69 -5.51 -9.20 22.39
N PHE A 70 -4.56 -8.42 22.89
CA PHE A 70 -3.18 -8.88 23.07
C PHE A 70 -3.07 -10.05 24.04
N SER A 71 -3.69 -9.96 25.23
CA SER A 71 -3.62 -11.02 26.24
C SER A 71 -4.20 -12.34 25.73
N LYS A 72 -5.36 -12.27 25.05
CA LYS A 72 -6.00 -13.45 24.43
C LYS A 72 -5.12 -14.06 23.34
N ALA A 73 -4.52 -13.22 22.50
CA ALA A 73 -3.64 -13.68 21.43
C ALA A 73 -2.36 -14.32 21.98
N GLN A 74 -1.74 -13.71 23.00
CA GLN A 74 -0.54 -14.23 23.65
C GLN A 74 -0.80 -15.61 24.28
N VAL A 75 -1.90 -15.80 25.00
CA VAL A 75 -2.27 -17.10 25.58
C VAL A 75 -2.58 -18.13 24.49
N CYS A 76 -3.23 -17.73 23.40
CA CYS A 76 -3.51 -18.61 22.28
C CYS A 76 -2.23 -19.12 21.61
N VAL A 77 -1.29 -18.21 21.29
CA VAL A 77 0.02 -18.55 20.72
C VAL A 77 0.81 -19.44 21.68
N ALA A 78 0.82 -19.10 22.97
CA ALA A 78 1.49 -19.88 24.01
C ALA A 78 1.01 -21.35 24.05
N ASN A 79 -0.30 -21.57 23.92
CA ASN A 79 -0.91 -22.89 23.99
C ASN A 79 -0.82 -23.68 22.68
N LYS A 80 -0.92 -23.01 21.52
CA LYS A 80 -0.98 -23.67 20.20
C LYS A 80 0.38 -23.78 19.51
N LEU A 81 1.34 -22.94 19.86
CA LEU A 81 2.68 -22.87 19.29
C LEU A 81 3.75 -22.79 20.40
N PRO A 82 3.86 -23.80 21.27
CA PRO A 82 4.75 -23.75 22.45
C PRO A 82 6.23 -23.62 22.06
N HIS A 83 6.62 -24.07 20.87
CA HIS A 83 7.99 -23.92 20.36
C HIS A 83 8.41 -22.46 20.10
N LEU A 84 7.45 -21.53 19.99
CA LEU A 84 7.74 -20.10 19.86
C LEU A 84 8.01 -19.42 21.21
N GLN A 85 7.76 -20.09 22.35
CA GLN A 85 8.03 -19.51 23.67
C GLN A 85 9.52 -19.51 24.04
N SER A 86 10.28 -20.52 23.58
CA SER A 86 11.73 -20.58 23.83
C SER A 86 12.52 -19.59 22.96
N LYS A 87 11.93 -19.13 21.86
CA LYS A 87 12.48 -18.10 20.96
C LYS A 87 11.89 -16.74 21.33
N ALA A 88 12.59 -15.95 22.14
CA ALA A 88 12.26 -14.54 22.40
C ALA A 88 12.51 -13.64 21.16
N GLY A 89 11.93 -14.03 20.01
CA GLY A 89 12.25 -13.48 18.70
C GLY A 89 11.06 -12.91 17.95
N ALA A 90 11.39 -12.36 16.77
CA ALA A 90 10.46 -11.84 15.77
C ALA A 90 9.30 -12.79 15.41
N GLU A 91 9.55 -14.11 15.44
CA GLU A 91 8.54 -15.12 15.11
C GLU A 91 7.32 -15.04 16.05
N ASN A 92 7.55 -14.79 17.33
CA ASN A 92 6.50 -14.68 18.34
C ASN A 92 5.65 -13.41 18.13
N VAL A 93 6.26 -12.30 17.72
CA VAL A 93 5.56 -11.04 17.43
C VAL A 93 4.55 -11.23 16.30
N TRP A 94 4.98 -11.79 15.16
CA TRP A 94 4.09 -11.96 14.02
C TRP A 94 3.02 -13.03 14.24
N ALA A 95 3.32 -14.08 15.02
CA ALA A 95 2.31 -15.04 15.46
C ALA A 95 1.20 -14.35 16.28
N ILE A 96 1.57 -13.50 17.25
CA ILE A 96 0.63 -12.74 18.06
C ILE A 96 -0.19 -11.78 17.19
N VAL A 97 0.46 -11.05 16.28
CA VAL A 97 -0.22 -10.15 15.33
C VAL A 97 -1.22 -10.92 14.47
N ALA A 98 -0.85 -12.10 13.94
CA ALA A 98 -1.75 -12.95 13.16
C ALA A 98 -2.99 -13.36 13.97
N VAL A 99 -2.80 -13.80 15.22
CA VAL A 99 -3.91 -14.18 16.10
C VAL A 99 -4.79 -12.97 16.46
N MET A 100 -4.20 -11.80 16.73
CA MET A 100 -4.96 -10.57 16.97
C MET A 100 -5.82 -10.19 15.76
N VAL A 101 -5.30 -10.34 14.53
CA VAL A 101 -6.07 -10.11 13.30
C VAL A 101 -7.19 -11.15 13.16
N LEU A 102 -6.92 -12.42 13.42
CA LEU A 102 -7.93 -13.49 13.36
C LEU A 102 -9.04 -13.30 14.41
N PHE A 103 -8.71 -12.78 15.59
CA PHE A 103 -9.66 -12.47 16.66
C PHE A 103 -10.35 -11.11 16.49
N SER A 104 -10.00 -10.33 15.46
CA SER A 104 -10.63 -9.03 15.23
C SER A 104 -12.11 -9.19 14.87
N ASP A 105 -12.97 -8.44 15.58
CA ASP A 105 -14.39 -8.38 15.27
C ASP A 105 -14.72 -7.22 14.33
N SER A 106 -13.86 -6.21 14.30
CA SER A 106 -14.06 -4.99 13.54
C SER A 106 -12.77 -4.48 12.87
N VAL A 107 -12.95 -3.61 11.87
CA VAL A 107 -11.89 -2.77 11.30
C VAL A 107 -11.16 -1.99 12.42
N GLY A 108 -11.90 -1.48 13.41
CA GLY A 108 -11.35 -0.71 14.52
C GLY A 108 -10.36 -1.49 15.38
N ASP A 109 -10.52 -2.81 15.50
CA ASP A 109 -9.53 -3.65 16.19
C ASP A 109 -8.20 -3.73 15.44
N ILE A 110 -8.27 -3.86 14.12
CA ILE A 110 -7.06 -3.87 13.29
C ILE A 110 -6.42 -2.46 13.26
N GLN A 111 -7.22 -1.39 13.25
CA GLN A 111 -6.69 -0.01 13.34
C GLN A 111 -5.96 0.25 14.66
N ARG A 112 -6.54 -0.16 15.81
CA ARG A 112 -5.88 -0.03 17.11
C ARG A 112 -4.60 -0.89 17.20
N LEU A 113 -4.60 -2.07 16.59
CA LEU A 113 -3.38 -2.89 16.43
C LEU A 113 -2.30 -2.11 15.64
N LEU A 114 -2.67 -1.50 14.52
CA LEU A 114 -1.77 -0.69 13.71
C LEU A 114 -1.23 0.53 14.47
N GLU A 115 -2.08 1.22 15.24
CA GLU A 115 -1.65 2.32 16.12
C GLU A 115 -0.62 1.87 17.15
N CYS A 116 -0.80 0.69 17.75
CA CYS A 116 0.19 0.09 18.66
C CYS A 116 1.51 -0.17 17.93
N LEU A 117 1.45 -0.77 16.74
CA LEU A 117 2.65 -1.09 15.94
C LEU A 117 3.38 0.15 15.41
N ARG A 118 2.69 1.30 15.25
CA ARG A 118 3.28 2.56 14.77
C ARG A 118 3.89 3.41 15.88
N ARG A 119 3.79 3.01 17.15
CA ARG A 119 4.39 3.77 18.26
C ARG A 119 5.91 3.85 18.10
N PRO A 120 6.55 4.97 18.46
CA PRO A 120 8.00 5.14 18.29
C PRO A 120 8.86 4.03 18.91
N CYS A 121 8.37 3.40 19.99
CA CYS A 121 9.09 2.32 20.67
C CYS A 121 9.19 1.01 19.87
N SER A 122 8.34 0.78 18.86
CA SER A 122 8.34 -0.47 18.10
C SER A 122 9.47 -0.55 17.07
N ASN A 123 9.90 0.60 16.53
CA ASN A 123 10.83 0.71 15.38
C ASN A 123 10.44 -0.16 14.16
N LEU A 124 9.18 -0.59 14.04
CA LEU A 124 8.69 -1.38 12.91
C LEU A 124 8.37 -0.48 11.71
N SER A 125 8.80 -0.89 10.53
CA SER A 125 8.48 -0.16 9.30
C SER A 125 7.03 -0.38 8.89
N VAL A 126 6.37 0.69 8.44
CA VAL A 126 5.03 0.60 7.82
C VAL A 126 5.02 -0.40 6.66
N VAL A 127 6.14 -0.53 5.95
CA VAL A 127 6.29 -1.49 4.83
C VAL A 127 6.20 -2.94 5.32
N GLU A 128 6.81 -3.26 6.46
CA GLU A 128 6.78 -4.63 7.03
C GLU A 128 5.38 -4.99 7.52
N VAL A 129 4.73 -4.07 8.23
CA VAL A 129 3.35 -4.26 8.70
C VAL A 129 2.39 -4.42 7.51
N THR A 130 2.56 -3.60 6.47
CA THR A 130 1.75 -3.69 5.25
C THR A 130 1.97 -5.02 4.52
N GLU A 131 3.23 -5.47 4.40
CA GLU A 131 3.59 -6.76 3.81
C GLU A 131 2.90 -7.93 4.55
N VAL A 132 2.93 -7.92 5.88
CA VAL A 132 2.30 -8.97 6.72
C VAL A 132 0.77 -8.95 6.58
N LEU A 133 0.15 -7.76 6.57
CA LEU A 133 -1.29 -7.67 6.37
C LEU A 133 -1.72 -8.16 4.99
N TYR A 134 -0.95 -7.88 3.93
CA TYR A 134 -1.20 -8.45 2.60
C TYR A 134 -0.99 -9.98 2.56
N CYS A 135 -0.03 -10.50 3.32
CA CYS A 135 0.13 -11.95 3.51
C CYS A 135 -1.15 -12.57 4.08
N ILE A 136 -1.62 -12.05 5.22
CA ILE A 136 -2.86 -12.51 5.85
C ILE A 136 -4.06 -12.38 4.90
N ALA A 137 -4.21 -11.24 4.21
CA ALA A 137 -5.30 -11.04 3.25
C ALA A 137 -5.28 -12.08 2.12
N THR A 138 -4.09 -12.38 1.57
CA THR A 138 -3.94 -13.38 0.51
C THR A 138 -4.39 -14.76 0.98
N LEU A 139 -3.95 -15.17 2.18
CA LEU A 139 -4.27 -16.48 2.74
C LEU A 139 -5.76 -16.61 3.05
N LEU A 140 -6.36 -15.60 3.70
CA LEU A 140 -7.79 -15.59 4.00
C LEU A 140 -8.64 -15.65 2.72
N PHE A 141 -8.24 -14.91 1.68
CA PHE A 141 -8.92 -14.93 0.39
C PHE A 141 -8.81 -16.29 -0.31
N ALA A 142 -7.62 -16.89 -0.30
CA ALA A 142 -7.37 -18.19 -0.91
C ALA A 142 -8.08 -19.34 -0.17
N MET A 143 -8.10 -19.29 1.17
CA MET A 143 -8.87 -20.23 2.00
C MET A 143 -10.36 -20.21 1.62
N ARG A 144 -10.92 -19.01 1.46
CA ARG A 144 -12.31 -18.83 0.99
C ARG A 144 -12.51 -19.40 -0.41
N ASP A 145 -11.61 -19.09 -1.34
CA ASP A 145 -11.66 -19.57 -2.73
C ASP A 145 -11.66 -21.11 -2.82
N ARG A 146 -11.04 -21.77 -1.83
CA ARG A 146 -10.98 -23.24 -1.69
C ARG A 146 -12.04 -23.82 -0.77
N ASN A 147 -13.04 -23.04 -0.37
CA ASN A 147 -14.12 -23.48 0.53
C ASN A 147 -13.63 -24.02 1.89
N ILE A 148 -12.50 -23.50 2.38
CA ILE A 148 -12.06 -23.71 3.77
C ILE A 148 -12.93 -22.82 4.67
N PRO A 149 -13.53 -23.35 5.76
CA PRO A 149 -14.48 -22.61 6.58
C PRO A 149 -13.78 -21.48 7.34
N ILE A 150 -13.90 -20.25 6.83
CA ILE A 150 -13.42 -19.04 7.47
C ILE A 150 -14.38 -17.88 7.20
N THR A 151 -14.58 -17.00 8.18
CA THR A 151 -15.49 -15.86 8.01
C THR A 151 -14.88 -14.83 7.05
N ASN A 152 -15.66 -14.44 6.04
CA ASN A 152 -15.29 -13.39 5.09
C ASN A 152 -15.06 -12.03 5.76
N ARG A 153 -15.60 -11.84 6.97
CA ARG A 153 -15.46 -10.62 7.76
C ARG A 153 -14.00 -10.29 8.03
N ILE A 154 -13.16 -11.27 8.37
CA ILE A 154 -11.76 -11.01 8.72
C ILE A 154 -11.00 -10.51 7.50
N HIS A 155 -11.18 -11.16 6.33
CA HIS A 155 -10.57 -10.69 5.08
C HIS A 155 -11.01 -9.26 4.76
N TYR A 156 -12.30 -8.96 4.87
CA TYR A 156 -12.83 -7.61 4.65
C TYR A 156 -12.18 -6.60 5.60
N ASN A 157 -12.12 -6.90 6.90
CA ASN A 157 -11.52 -6.01 7.90
C ASN A 157 -10.05 -5.70 7.57
N VAL A 158 -9.26 -6.73 7.23
CA VAL A 158 -7.85 -6.57 6.84
C VAL A 158 -7.71 -5.75 5.57
N PHE A 159 -8.46 -6.10 4.52
CA PHE A 159 -8.41 -5.41 3.24
C PHE A 159 -8.84 -3.94 3.37
N TYR A 160 -9.88 -3.66 4.13
CA TYR A 160 -10.35 -2.30 4.36
C TYR A 160 -9.35 -1.48 5.19
N CYS A 161 -8.70 -2.08 6.19
CA CYS A 161 -7.59 -1.44 6.90
C CYS A 161 -6.40 -1.13 5.97
N LEU A 162 -6.01 -2.07 5.11
CA LEU A 162 -4.98 -1.84 4.09
C LEU A 162 -5.37 -0.68 3.16
N TYR A 163 -6.62 -0.66 2.70
CA TYR A 163 -7.16 0.44 1.91
C TYR A 163 -7.06 1.77 2.66
N LEU A 164 -7.48 1.83 3.93
CA LEU A 164 -7.37 3.05 4.74
C LEU A 164 -5.91 3.45 5.00
N MET A 165 -5.00 2.51 5.23
CA MET A 165 -3.56 2.83 5.41
C MET A 165 -2.97 3.47 4.16
N GLU A 166 -3.32 2.96 2.97
CA GLU A 166 -2.78 3.47 1.70
C GLU A 166 -3.43 4.79 1.27
N ASN A 167 -4.71 4.97 1.62
CA ASN A 167 -5.51 6.12 1.20
C ASN A 167 -5.75 7.13 2.32
N SER A 168 -5.24 6.90 3.53
CA SER A 168 -5.28 7.90 4.60
C SER A 168 -4.37 9.06 4.24
N SER A 169 -4.97 10.25 4.20
CA SER A 169 -4.26 11.52 4.25
C SER A 169 -3.61 11.60 5.63
N VAL A 170 -2.28 11.69 5.68
CA VAL A 170 -1.56 11.83 6.94
C VAL A 170 -1.96 13.17 7.53
N THR A 171 -2.62 13.13 8.70
CA THR A 171 -2.83 14.31 9.54
C THR A 171 -1.49 14.91 9.91
N VAL A 172 -1.39 16.22 9.69
CA VAL A 172 -0.26 17.12 9.96
C VAL A 172 0.37 16.84 11.33
N GLY A 173 1.67 16.55 11.29
CA GLY A 173 2.57 16.54 12.43
C GLY A 173 3.97 16.32 11.86
N ASN A 174 4.77 17.39 11.79
CA ASN A 174 6.15 17.50 11.28
C ASN A 174 6.31 18.32 9.97
N VAL A 175 5.71 19.52 9.91
CA VAL A 175 5.98 20.50 8.84
C VAL A 175 7.07 21.52 9.23
N GLU A 176 7.59 21.48 10.46
CA GLU A 176 8.55 22.50 10.91
C GLU A 176 9.97 22.32 10.34
N GLU A 177 10.39 21.11 9.98
CA GLU A 177 11.77 20.85 9.53
C GLU A 177 11.98 21.11 8.03
N GLU A 178 10.96 20.92 7.17
CA GLU A 178 11.08 21.18 5.72
C GLU A 178 10.85 22.64 5.32
N MET A 179 10.18 23.46 6.17
CA MET A 179 9.94 24.88 5.88
C MET A 179 11.21 25.74 5.95
N LEU A 180 12.24 25.32 6.69
CA LEU A 180 13.50 26.06 6.81
C LEU A 180 14.39 25.92 5.57
N ALA A 181 14.33 24.79 4.86
CA ALA A 181 15.12 24.56 3.65
C ALA A 181 14.58 25.33 2.42
N LEU A 182 13.31 25.76 2.45
CA LEU A 182 12.63 26.45 1.35
C LEU A 182 12.80 27.98 1.37
N ARG A 183 13.16 28.59 2.51
CA ARG A 183 13.31 30.06 2.63
C ARG A 183 14.56 30.62 1.95
N CYS A 184 15.53 29.79 1.56
CA CYS A 184 16.77 30.26 0.91
C CYS A 184 16.72 30.33 -0.62
N ARG A 185 15.56 30.15 -1.27
CA ARG A 185 15.40 30.24 -2.74
C ARG A 185 14.30 31.19 -3.19
N GLN A 186 13.99 32.19 -2.37
CA GLN A 186 12.85 33.09 -2.58
C GLN A 186 13.28 34.43 -3.19
N ASP A 187 14.08 34.38 -4.26
CA ASP A 187 14.31 35.54 -5.12
C ASP A 187 14.02 35.12 -6.56
N LEU A 188 13.03 35.76 -7.19
CA LEU A 188 12.59 35.64 -8.59
C LEU A 188 11.51 34.59 -8.91
N TRP A 189 10.26 34.83 -8.48
CA TRP A 189 9.12 34.59 -9.38
C TRP A 189 7.91 35.42 -8.98
N SER A 190 7.55 36.38 -9.84
CA SER A 190 6.34 37.19 -9.72
C SER A 190 5.13 36.44 -10.27
N SER A 191 4.05 36.49 -9.48
CA SER A 191 2.65 36.39 -9.89
C SER A 191 2.27 35.18 -10.74
N TRP A 192 1.83 34.10 -10.09
CA TRP A 192 0.52 33.44 -10.23
C TRP A 192 0.22 32.83 -8.85
N ASP A 193 -0.98 33.04 -8.31
CA ASP A 193 -1.39 32.59 -6.96
C ASP A 193 -0.89 31.17 -6.68
N GLU A 194 -0.22 30.99 -5.53
CA GLU A 194 0.21 29.68 -5.04
C GLU A 194 -1.02 28.79 -4.82
N VAL A 195 -1.42 28.06 -5.86
CA VAL A 195 -2.47 27.04 -5.77
C VAL A 195 -1.97 25.96 -4.82
N GLN A 196 -2.50 25.95 -3.60
CA GLN A 196 -2.20 24.93 -2.60
C GLN A 196 -2.66 23.56 -3.13
N LEU A 197 -1.69 22.68 -3.38
CA LEU A 197 -1.97 21.33 -3.86
C LEU A 197 -2.54 20.47 -2.73
N THR A 198 -3.49 19.60 -3.06
CA THR A 198 -3.93 18.59 -2.09
C THR A 198 -2.84 17.55 -1.89
N HIS A 199 -2.92 16.82 -0.78
CA HIS A 199 -1.95 15.79 -0.46
C HIS A 199 -1.90 14.67 -1.52
N GLU A 200 -3.04 14.29 -2.10
CA GLU A 200 -3.12 13.30 -3.18
C GLU A 200 -2.41 13.81 -4.44
N GLN A 201 -2.58 15.09 -4.77
CA GLN A 201 -1.86 15.73 -5.88
C GLN A 201 -0.36 15.76 -5.58
N GLN A 202 0.04 16.09 -4.35
CA GLN A 202 1.43 16.12 -3.94
C GLN A 202 2.10 14.74 -3.99
N ARG A 203 1.37 13.67 -3.62
CA ARG A 203 1.83 12.28 -3.81
C ARG A 203 2.07 11.95 -5.29
N ILE A 204 1.18 12.37 -6.18
CA ILE A 204 1.36 12.21 -7.63
C ILE A 204 2.63 12.95 -8.08
N LEU A 205 2.81 14.21 -7.66
CA LEU A 205 4.00 15.01 -8.00
C LEU A 205 5.30 14.45 -7.43
N ASN A 206 5.27 13.77 -6.28
CA ASN A 206 6.45 13.17 -5.66
C ASN A 206 6.84 11.82 -6.28
N HIS A 207 5.98 11.25 -7.13
CA HIS A 207 6.28 10.02 -7.83
C HIS A 207 6.98 10.28 -9.17
N ARG A 208 8.30 10.11 -9.23
CA ARG A 208 9.05 10.11 -10.49
C ARG A 208 8.75 8.83 -11.27
N ILE A 209 8.24 8.97 -12.50
CA ILE A 209 7.90 7.83 -13.37
C ILE A 209 9.17 7.38 -14.08
N GLU A 210 9.56 6.11 -13.88
CA GLU A 210 10.72 5.51 -14.54
C GLU A 210 10.36 4.91 -15.91
N PRO A 211 11.34 4.76 -16.84
CA PRO A 211 11.10 4.15 -18.15
C PRO A 211 10.41 2.79 -18.05
N GLY A 212 9.34 2.60 -18.83
CA GLY A 212 8.54 1.37 -18.85
C GLY A 212 7.46 1.27 -17.76
N GLN A 213 7.34 2.24 -16.85
CA GLN A 213 6.27 2.28 -15.87
C GLN A 213 4.98 2.88 -16.42
N VAL A 214 3.83 2.30 -16.03
CA VAL A 214 2.50 2.83 -16.33
C VAL A 214 1.82 3.17 -15.01
N VAL A 215 1.41 4.44 -14.88
CA VAL A 215 0.71 4.95 -13.71
C VAL A 215 -0.71 5.36 -14.10
N LYS A 216 -1.70 4.86 -13.37
CA LYS A 216 -3.11 5.19 -13.56
C LYS A 216 -3.61 6.06 -12.40
N ILE A 217 -3.97 7.30 -12.71
CA ILE A 217 -4.54 8.24 -11.74
C ILE A 217 -6.06 8.26 -11.91
N MET A 218 -6.79 7.86 -10.87
CA MET A 218 -8.25 7.92 -10.84
C MET A 218 -8.71 9.26 -10.27
N ALA A 219 -9.50 10.00 -11.04
CA ALA A 219 -9.91 11.35 -10.65
C ALA A 219 -11.29 11.73 -11.22
N PHE A 220 -12.20 12.14 -10.34
CA PHE A 220 -13.57 12.55 -10.68
C PHE A 220 -13.61 13.86 -11.47
N ALA A 221 -14.77 14.19 -12.05
CA ALA A 221 -14.98 15.49 -12.69
C ALA A 221 -14.69 16.63 -11.69
N GLY A 222 -14.05 17.70 -12.16
CA GLY A 222 -13.72 18.87 -11.33
C GLY A 222 -12.51 18.74 -10.40
N THR A 223 -11.93 17.57 -10.18
CA THR A 223 -10.85 17.37 -9.18
C THR A 223 -9.44 17.78 -9.63
N GLY A 224 -9.32 18.72 -10.56
CA GLY A 224 -8.01 19.27 -10.96
C GLY A 224 -7.07 18.32 -11.70
N LYS A 225 -7.57 17.38 -12.52
CA LYS A 225 -6.73 16.47 -13.32
C LYS A 225 -5.68 17.20 -14.18
N THR A 226 -6.14 18.16 -14.98
CA THR A 226 -5.28 18.91 -15.91
C THR A 226 -4.29 19.80 -15.15
N SER A 227 -4.71 20.44 -14.05
CA SER A 227 -3.81 21.26 -13.24
C SER A 227 -2.75 20.40 -12.53
N THR A 228 -3.11 19.21 -12.05
CA THR A 228 -2.17 18.26 -11.44
C THR A 228 -1.11 17.82 -12.45
N LEU A 229 -1.51 17.46 -13.67
CA LEU A 229 -0.56 17.08 -14.73
C LEU A 229 0.33 18.25 -15.16
N ALA A 230 -0.19 19.48 -15.20
CA ALA A 230 0.61 20.66 -15.51
C ALA A 230 1.69 20.90 -14.45
N LYS A 231 1.31 20.84 -13.16
CA LYS A 231 2.25 20.96 -12.05
C LYS A 231 3.29 19.82 -12.01
N TYR A 232 2.91 18.61 -12.42
CA TYR A 232 3.84 17.51 -12.59
C TYR A 232 4.90 17.84 -13.66
N ALA A 233 4.48 18.31 -14.84
CA ALA A 233 5.39 18.67 -15.91
C ALA A 233 6.29 19.87 -15.55
N GLU A 234 5.78 20.83 -14.77
CA GLU A 234 6.57 21.95 -14.23
C GLU A 234 7.67 21.48 -13.27
N LYS A 235 7.40 20.46 -12.46
CA LYS A 235 8.35 19.91 -11.48
C LYS A 235 9.54 19.19 -12.13
N PHE A 236 9.34 18.61 -13.31
CA PHE A 236 10.36 17.89 -14.07
C PHE A 236 10.64 18.58 -15.41
N PRO A 237 11.19 19.82 -15.39
CA PRO A 237 11.40 20.61 -16.60
C PRO A 237 12.41 19.98 -17.58
N GLU A 238 13.27 19.08 -17.09
CA GLU A 238 14.25 18.34 -17.88
C GLU A 238 13.64 17.22 -18.74
N LEU A 239 12.41 16.81 -18.43
CA LEU A 239 11.71 15.76 -19.15
C LEU A 239 10.80 16.34 -20.23
N SER A 240 10.63 15.60 -21.32
CA SER A 240 9.65 15.92 -22.36
C SER A 240 8.41 15.06 -22.20
N PHE A 241 7.23 15.69 -22.29
CA PHE A 241 5.95 15.03 -22.09
C PHE A 241 5.09 15.12 -23.34
N LEU A 242 4.27 14.08 -23.56
CA LEU A 242 3.22 14.06 -24.58
C LEU A 242 1.86 13.98 -23.88
N TYR A 243 1.07 15.05 -24.02
CA TYR A 243 -0.33 15.08 -23.61
C TYR A 243 -1.23 14.69 -24.78
N VAL A 244 -1.97 13.60 -24.63
CA VAL A 244 -2.91 13.10 -25.64
C VAL A 244 -4.35 13.29 -25.16
N ALA A 245 -5.17 13.95 -25.98
CA ALA A 245 -6.58 14.20 -25.69
C ALA A 245 -7.50 13.62 -26.78
N PHE A 246 -8.76 13.40 -26.44
CA PHE A 246 -9.75 12.89 -27.40
C PHE A 246 -10.15 13.93 -28.45
N ASN A 247 -10.52 15.13 -27.99
CA ASN A 247 -11.01 16.20 -28.86
C ASN A 247 -10.03 17.37 -28.97
N LYS A 248 -10.17 18.15 -30.05
CA LYS A 248 -9.30 19.29 -30.35
C LYS A 248 -9.41 20.39 -29.29
N ALA A 249 -10.61 20.67 -28.78
CA ALA A 249 -10.83 21.72 -27.78
C ALA A 249 -10.02 21.48 -26.48
N VAL A 250 -9.96 20.23 -26.00
CA VAL A 250 -9.18 19.84 -24.81
C VAL A 250 -7.68 19.92 -25.09
N ALA A 251 -7.23 19.50 -26.29
CA ALA A 251 -5.83 19.64 -26.67
C ALA A 251 -5.40 21.12 -26.74
N GLU A 252 -6.22 21.99 -27.33
CA GLU A 252 -5.96 23.44 -27.39
C GLU A 252 -5.99 24.10 -26.01
N LYS A 253 -6.90 23.69 -25.12
CA LYS A 253 -6.87 24.12 -23.71
C LYS A 253 -5.58 23.66 -23.03
N GLY A 254 -5.15 22.43 -23.28
CA GLY A 254 -3.88 21.89 -22.79
C GLY A 254 -2.70 22.77 -23.21
N LYS A 255 -2.60 23.15 -24.49
CA LYS A 255 -1.51 24.02 -25.00
C LYS A 255 -1.39 25.36 -24.28
N ARG A 256 -2.47 25.88 -23.70
CA ARG A 256 -2.47 27.15 -22.95
C ARG A 256 -2.06 26.99 -21.49
N VAL A 257 -2.23 25.79 -20.92
CA VAL A 257 -2.07 25.53 -19.49
C VAL A 257 -0.78 24.77 -19.19
N PHE A 258 -0.35 23.88 -20.08
CA PHE A 258 0.85 23.09 -19.87
C PHE A 258 2.13 23.91 -20.12
N PRO A 259 3.23 23.63 -19.39
CA PRO A 259 4.53 24.21 -19.64
C PRO A 259 5.11 23.77 -21.00
N ARG A 260 6.16 24.49 -21.44
CA ARG A 260 6.76 24.32 -22.79
C ARG A 260 7.34 22.93 -23.06
N ASN A 261 7.65 22.16 -22.03
CA ASN A 261 8.14 20.79 -22.14
C ASN A 261 7.03 19.76 -22.43
N VAL A 262 5.78 20.19 -22.65
CA VAL A 262 4.64 19.32 -22.97
C VAL A 262 4.14 19.57 -24.40
N THR A 263 4.14 18.52 -25.22
CA THR A 263 3.48 18.53 -26.53
C THR A 263 2.04 18.05 -26.40
N CYS A 264 1.06 18.87 -26.80
CA CYS A 264 -0.37 18.52 -26.74
C CYS A 264 -0.91 18.11 -28.12
N LYS A 265 -1.44 16.89 -28.26
CA LYS A 265 -2.01 16.34 -29.50
C LYS A 265 -3.33 15.63 -29.26
N THR A 266 -4.08 15.40 -30.33
CA THR A 266 -5.22 14.46 -30.31
C THR A 266 -4.75 13.08 -30.78
N PHE A 267 -5.51 12.03 -30.45
CA PHE A 267 -5.23 10.68 -30.99
C PHE A 267 -5.14 10.69 -32.52
N HIS A 268 -6.08 11.36 -33.18
CA HIS A 268 -6.10 11.50 -34.64
C HIS A 268 -4.89 12.25 -35.19
N SER A 269 -4.45 13.34 -34.55
CA SER A 269 -3.29 14.09 -35.04
C SER A 269 -1.97 13.37 -34.78
N LEU A 270 -1.91 12.54 -33.74
CA LEU A 270 -0.79 11.65 -33.49
C LEU A 270 -0.71 10.55 -34.55
N ALA A 271 -1.84 9.91 -34.86
CA ALA A 271 -1.94 8.88 -35.89
C ALA A 271 -1.64 9.43 -37.29
N PHE A 272 -2.24 10.56 -37.68
CA PHE A 272 -2.02 11.17 -39.00
C PHE A 272 -0.53 11.48 -39.27
N GLY A 273 0.22 11.88 -38.24
CA GLY A 273 1.66 12.10 -38.36
C GLY A 273 2.47 10.83 -38.64
N SER A 274 1.97 9.65 -38.24
CA SER A 274 2.65 8.36 -38.38
C SER A 274 2.16 7.56 -39.60
N VAL A 275 0.88 7.64 -39.96
CA VAL A 275 0.27 6.79 -41.00
C VAL A 275 -0.47 7.56 -42.08
N GLY A 276 -0.75 8.86 -41.87
CA GLY A 276 -1.57 9.68 -42.78
C GLY A 276 -0.78 10.56 -43.74
N LYS A 277 0.55 10.59 -43.64
CA LYS A 277 1.44 11.18 -44.64
C LYS A 277 1.83 10.10 -45.67
N GLN A 278 0.87 9.71 -46.51
CA GLN A 278 1.15 9.10 -47.81
C GLN A 278 0.75 10.09 -48.89
#